data_AF-A0A0V0GL71-F1
#
_entry.id   AF-A0A0V0GL71-F1
#
_cell.length_a   1.000
_cell.length_b   1.000
_cell.length_c   1.000
_cell.angle_alpha   90.00
_cell.angle_beta   90.00
_cell.angle_gamma   90.00
#
_symmetry.space_group_name_H-M   'P 1'
#
loop_
_entity.id
_entity.type
_entity.pdbx_description
1 polymer ?
#
loop_
_entity_poly.entity_id
_entity_poly.type
_entity_poly.pdbx_seq_one_letter_code
_entity_poly.pdbx_strand_id
1 'polypeptide(L)'
;MPYNIQSYNCNIPDFPVCEVHVLNNLPPDSVYGLEVHCASGDNDFGHRFPKVGDDFRWGFCGKPNTLFFCHFWWGNKDLVFDVFNDLDHCVHDGANIVPQGTTKCYWDVKYDGIYLGYVKGDKMYSQ
;
A
#
# COMPACT_ATOMS: atom_id res chain seq x y z
N MET A 1 15.63 9.01 -2.83
CA MET A 1 14.97 10.32 -3.00
C MET A 1 13.78 10.31 -2.07
N PRO A 2 13.59 11.29 -1.18
CA PRO A 2 12.46 11.26 -0.27
C PRO A 2 11.19 11.30 -1.12
N TYR A 3 10.37 10.27 -1.03
CA TYR A 3 9.09 10.22 -1.71
C TYR A 3 8.29 11.42 -1.23
N ASN A 4 8.05 12.37 -2.13
CA ASN A 4 7.30 13.58 -1.87
C ASN A 4 5.96 13.18 -1.24
N ILE A 5 5.83 13.39 0.06
CA ILE A 5 4.55 13.48 0.74
C ILE A 5 3.91 14.74 0.16
N GLN A 6 3.24 14.60 -0.99
CA GLN A 6 2.18 15.54 -1.31
C GLN A 6 1.16 15.34 -0.20
N SER A 7 1.10 16.29 0.73
CA SER A 7 -0.01 16.41 1.65
C SER A 7 -1.27 16.52 0.79
N TYR A 8 -1.94 15.39 0.56
CA TYR A 8 -3.24 15.39 -0.10
C TYR A 8 -4.21 15.98 0.92
N ASN A 9 -4.41 17.30 0.82
CA ASN A 9 -5.42 17.99 1.60
C ASN A 9 -6.78 17.58 1.06
N CYS A 10 -7.38 16.55 1.66
CA CYS A 10 -8.76 16.20 1.37
C CYS A 10 -9.66 17.24 2.03
N ASN A 11 -10.03 18.27 1.27
CA ASN A 11 -10.91 19.34 1.75
C ASN A 11 -12.40 19.00 1.61
N ILE A 12 -12.75 17.71 1.47
CA ILE A 12 -14.13 17.27 1.30
C ILE A 12 -14.63 16.73 2.66
N PRO A 13 -15.63 17.38 3.29
CA PRO A 13 -16.05 17.09 4.67
C PRO A 13 -16.48 15.65 4.97
N ASP A 14 -16.84 14.87 3.95
CA ASP A 14 -17.41 13.53 4.10
C ASP A 14 -16.46 12.40 3.66
N PHE A 15 -15.25 12.71 3.18
CA PHE A 15 -14.31 11.70 2.70
C PHE A 15 -13.03 11.65 3.55
N PRO A 16 -12.63 10.45 4.03
CA PRO A 16 -11.40 10.32 4.78
C PRO A 16 -10.18 10.55 3.89
N VAL A 17 -9.09 11.03 4.51
CA VAL A 17 -7.75 10.96 3.92
C VAL A 17 -7.26 9.53 4.10
N CYS A 18 -7.03 8.82 3.00
CA CYS A 18 -6.50 7.47 2.98
C CYS A 18 -5.04 7.48 2.51
N GLU A 19 -4.24 6.52 2.97
CA GLU A 19 -2.85 6.31 2.55
C GLU A 19 -2.66 4.83 2.20
N VAL A 20 -1.99 4.55 1.07
CA VAL A 20 -1.44 3.21 0.80
C VAL A 20 0.07 3.27 1.03
N HIS A 21 0.59 2.27 1.74
CA HIS A 21 1.99 2.08 2.05
C HIS A 21 2.46 0.73 1.53
N VAL A 22 3.48 0.72 0.68
CA VAL A 22 4.19 -0.48 0.23
C VAL A 22 5.54 -0.52 0.93
N LEU A 23 5.68 -1.43 1.88
CA LEU A 23 6.90 -1.60 2.68
C LEU A 23 7.75 -2.69 2.06
N ASN A 24 8.97 -2.36 1.65
CA ASN A 24 9.91 -3.37 1.17
C ASN A 24 10.68 -3.99 2.35
N ASN A 25 10.17 -5.11 2.87
CA ASN A 25 10.81 -5.92 3.91
C ASN A 25 11.43 -7.20 3.36
N LEU A 26 11.87 -7.18 2.09
CA LEU A 26 12.71 -8.24 1.56
C LEU A 26 14.01 -8.37 2.38
N PRO A 27 14.61 -9.57 2.47
CA PRO A 27 15.89 -9.75 3.15
C PRO A 27 16.95 -8.78 2.61
N PRO A 28 17.78 -8.13 3.46
CA PRO A 28 18.79 -7.17 3.00
C PRO A 28 19.84 -7.75 2.04
N ASP A 29 20.04 -9.07 2.12
CA ASP A 29 20.91 -9.88 1.27
C ASP A 29 20.19 -10.46 0.04
N SER A 30 18.90 -10.16 -0.14
CA SER A 30 18.17 -10.48 -1.35
C SER A 30 18.86 -9.82 -2.54
N VAL A 31 19.34 -10.65 -3.47
CA VAL A 31 19.83 -10.19 -4.78
C VAL A 31 18.71 -9.55 -5.62
N TYR A 32 17.46 -9.74 -5.19
CA TYR A 32 16.26 -9.28 -5.86
C TYR A 32 15.77 -7.97 -5.26
N GLY A 33 15.69 -6.93 -6.09
CA GLY A 33 14.98 -5.69 -5.75
C GLY A 33 13.47 -5.87 -5.87
N LEU A 34 12.72 -5.01 -5.16
CA LEU A 34 11.29 -4.88 -5.36
C LEU A 34 11.04 -3.89 -6.50
N GLU A 35 10.32 -4.33 -7.51
CA GLU A 35 9.70 -3.47 -8.50
C GLU A 35 8.20 -3.45 -8.24
N VAL A 36 7.60 -2.27 -8.30
CA VAL A 36 6.16 -2.09 -8.11
C VAL A 36 5.62 -1.07 -9.09
N HIS A 37 4.50 -1.39 -9.73
CA HIS A 37 3.74 -0.48 -10.57
C HIS A 37 2.31 -0.39 -10.04
N CYS A 38 1.93 0.78 -9.55
CA CYS A 38 0.60 1.03 -8.99
C CYS A 38 -0.18 2.03 -9.82
N ALA A 39 -1.48 1.82 -9.94
CA ALA A 39 -2.36 2.74 -10.64
C ALA A 39 -3.81 2.68 -10.11
N SER A 40 -4.58 3.70 -10.45
CA SER A 40 -6.04 3.79 -10.39
C SER A 40 -6.57 4.23 -11.76
N GLY A 41 -7.89 4.40 -11.88
CA GLY A 41 -8.49 4.94 -13.11
C GLY A 41 -7.98 6.34 -13.50
N ASP A 42 -7.60 7.17 -12.52
CA ASP A 42 -7.21 8.56 -12.73
C ASP A 42 -5.70 8.80 -12.58
N ASN A 43 -4.97 7.89 -11.93
CA ASN A 43 -3.58 8.10 -11.53
C ASN A 43 -2.72 6.88 -11.86
N ASP A 44 -1.62 7.10 -12.57
CA ASP A 44 -0.57 6.09 -12.78
C ASP A 44 0.72 6.58 -12.10
N PHE A 45 1.26 5.77 -11.18
CA PHE A 45 2.50 6.09 -10.46
C PHE A 45 3.77 5.62 -11.19
N GLY A 46 3.62 4.88 -12.29
CA GLY A 46 4.67 4.26 -13.07
C GLY A 46 5.41 3.16 -12.30
N HIS A 47 6.46 2.63 -12.92
CA HIS A 47 7.34 1.66 -12.30
C HIS A 47 8.21 2.32 -11.23
N ARG A 48 8.19 1.76 -10.02
CA ARG A 48 8.96 2.20 -8.86
C ARG A 48 9.85 1.06 -8.36
N PHE A 49 10.99 1.43 -7.77
CA PHE A 49 11.98 0.48 -7.29
C PHE A 49 12.37 0.79 -5.83
N PRO A 50 11.47 0.56 -4.85
CA PRO A 50 11.75 0.84 -3.45
C PRO A 50 12.92 -0.02 -2.95
N LYS A 51 13.87 0.59 -2.22
CA LYS A 51 14.98 -0.16 -1.61
C LYS A 51 14.49 -0.94 -0.39
N VAL A 52 15.26 -1.93 0.05
CA VAL A 52 14.97 -2.63 1.30
C VAL A 52 14.90 -1.62 2.45
N GLY A 53 13.81 -1.67 3.22
CA GLY A 53 13.49 -0.73 4.30
C GLY A 53 12.77 0.55 3.84
N ASP A 54 12.56 0.77 2.54
CA ASP A 54 11.78 1.93 2.06
C ASP A 54 10.27 1.72 2.25
N ASP A 55 9.59 2.83 2.51
CA ASP A 55 8.12 2.98 2.49
C ASP A 55 7.72 3.76 1.22
N PHE A 56 7.28 3.04 0.19
CA PHE A 56 6.67 3.65 -0.99
C PHE A 56 5.19 3.91 -0.72
N ARG A 57 4.81 5.18 -0.62
CA ARG A 57 3.45 5.56 -0.22
C ARG A 57 2.88 6.71 -1.01
N TRP A 58 1.55 6.77 -1.03
CA TRP A 58 0.78 7.90 -1.52
C TRP A 58 -0.50 8.07 -0.70
N GLY A 59 -0.98 9.31 -0.61
CA GLY A 59 -2.27 9.66 0.00
C GLY A 59 -3.31 10.02 -1.05
N PHE A 60 -4.59 9.94 -0.70
CA PHE A 60 -5.72 10.33 -1.55
C PHE A 60 -6.99 10.59 -0.72
N CYS A 61 -7.99 11.22 -1.33
CA CYS A 61 -9.35 11.29 -0.77
C CYS A 61 -10.08 9.97 -1.02
N GLY A 62 -10.43 9.23 0.04
CA GLY A 62 -11.18 7.99 -0.07
C GLY A 62 -12.62 8.25 -0.49
N LYS A 63 -12.99 7.88 -1.72
CA LYS A 63 -14.38 7.84 -2.19
C LYS A 63 -14.85 6.39 -2.29
N PRO A 64 -16.17 6.11 -2.23
CA PRO A 64 -16.70 4.74 -2.30
C PRO A 64 -16.26 3.94 -3.54
N ASN A 65 -15.96 4.62 -4.66
CA ASN A 65 -15.54 3.98 -5.91
C ASN A 65 -14.02 4.11 -6.17
N THR A 66 -13.24 4.56 -5.18
CA THR A 66 -11.79 4.66 -5.32
C THR A 66 -11.18 3.27 -5.28
N LEU A 67 -10.41 2.94 -6.32
CA LEU A 67 -9.68 1.69 -6.42
C LEU A 67 -8.23 1.96 -6.83
N PHE A 68 -7.28 1.31 -6.16
CA PHE A 68 -5.90 1.22 -6.59
C PHE A 68 -5.49 -0.25 -6.68
N PHE A 69 -4.82 -0.61 -7.76
CA PHE A 69 -4.16 -1.90 -7.91
C PHE A 69 -2.65 -1.69 -8.02
N CYS A 70 -1.89 -2.72 -7.67
CA CYS A 70 -0.46 -2.75 -7.89
C CYS A 70 -0.04 -4.08 -8.50
N HIS A 71 0.95 -4.02 -9.39
CA HIS A 71 1.73 -5.14 -9.86
C HIS A 71 3.07 -5.11 -9.13
N PHE A 72 3.43 -6.21 -8.49
CA PHE A 72 4.67 -6.40 -7.76
C PHE A 72 5.55 -7.43 -8.45
N TRP A 73 6.85 -7.17 -8.53
CA TRP A 73 7.85 -8.13 -8.99
C TRP A 73 9.03 -8.19 -8.03
N TRP A 74 9.42 -9.41 -7.66
CA TRP A 74 10.66 -9.66 -6.93
C TRP A 74 11.16 -11.08 -7.21
N GLY A 75 12.41 -11.17 -7.68
CA GLY A 75 12.99 -12.45 -8.10
C GLY A 75 12.22 -13.05 -9.26
N ASN A 76 11.66 -14.23 -9.06
CA ASN A 76 10.82 -14.94 -10.03
C ASN A 76 9.32 -14.88 -9.69
N LYS A 77 8.91 -13.98 -8.79
CA LYS A 77 7.53 -13.80 -8.36
C LYS A 77 6.96 -12.55 -9.00
N ASP A 78 5.75 -12.66 -9.52
CA ASP A 78 4.93 -11.56 -9.99
C ASP A 78 3.49 -11.72 -9.44
N LEU A 79 2.91 -10.64 -8.93
CA LEU A 79 1.53 -10.64 -8.41
C LEU A 79 0.86 -9.31 -8.72
N VAL A 80 -0.42 -9.37 -9.13
CA VAL A 80 -1.29 -8.22 -9.35
C VAL A 80 -2.53 -8.37 -8.52
N PHE A 81 -2.87 -7.34 -7.74
CA PHE A 81 -4.10 -7.30 -6.96
C PHE A 81 -4.43 -5.87 -6.54
N ASP A 82 -5.67 -5.68 -6.06
CA ASP A 82 -6.14 -4.41 -5.51
C ASP A 82 -5.48 -4.15 -4.16
N VAL A 83 -4.75 -3.04 -4.07
CA VAL A 83 -4.14 -2.57 -2.82
C VAL A 83 -5.06 -1.64 -2.03
N PHE A 84 -6.13 -1.17 -2.67
CA PHE A 84 -7.20 -0.43 -2.04
C PHE A 84 -8.49 -0.55 -2.87
N ASN A 85 -9.58 -1.00 -2.27
CA ASN A 85 -10.93 -0.94 -2.85
C ASN A 85 -12.05 -0.80 -1.78
N ASP A 86 -11.70 -0.54 -0.51
CA ASP A 86 -12.65 -0.45 0.60
C ASP A 86 -12.24 0.65 1.61
N LEU A 87 -13.20 1.51 1.99
CA LEU A 87 -12.95 2.63 2.90
C LEU A 87 -12.80 2.22 4.37
N ASP A 88 -13.36 1.07 4.75
CA ASP A 88 -13.38 0.62 6.13
C ASP A 88 -12.21 -0.34 6.43
N HIS A 89 -11.83 -1.17 5.45
CA HIS A 89 -10.90 -2.27 5.65
C HIS A 89 -9.77 -2.33 4.62
N CYS A 90 -9.49 -1.22 3.92
CA CYS A 90 -8.54 -1.11 2.81
C CYS A 90 -8.95 -1.89 1.56
N VAL A 91 -9.28 -3.17 1.71
CA VAL A 91 -9.82 -4.03 0.66
C VAL A 91 -11.04 -4.79 1.18
N HIS A 92 -11.96 -5.19 0.29
CA HIS A 92 -13.23 -5.83 0.67
C HIS A 92 -13.04 -7.09 1.54
N ASP A 93 -12.00 -7.88 1.28
CA ASP A 93 -11.68 -9.09 2.05
C ASP A 93 -10.81 -8.81 3.29
N GLY A 94 -10.53 -7.54 3.57
CA GLY A 94 -9.62 -7.09 4.65
C GLY A 94 -10.26 -7.08 6.05
N ALA A 95 -11.57 -7.30 6.17
CA ALA A 95 -12.31 -7.12 7.43
C ALA A 95 -11.83 -8.01 8.59
N ASN A 96 -11.20 -9.15 8.29
CA ASN A 96 -10.61 -10.04 9.30
C ASN A 96 -9.12 -9.75 9.58
N ILE A 97 -8.51 -8.83 8.83
CA ILE A 97 -7.08 -8.53 8.87
C ILE A 97 -6.84 -7.16 9.52
N VAL A 98 -7.58 -6.14 9.09
CA VAL A 98 -7.44 -4.77 9.60
C VAL A 98 -8.71 -4.33 10.34
N PRO A 99 -8.60 -3.50 11.40
CA PRO A 99 -9.76 -2.94 12.08
C PRO A 99 -10.62 -2.08 11.15
N GLN A 100 -11.92 -2.02 11.42
CA GLN A 100 -12.83 -1.08 10.75
C GLN A 100 -12.36 0.37 10.92
N GLY A 101 -12.43 1.14 9.84
CA GLY A 101 -11.99 2.53 9.79
C GLY A 101 -10.48 2.68 9.60
N THR A 102 -9.79 1.64 9.13
CA THR A 102 -8.35 1.72 8.83
C THR A 102 -8.15 2.60 7.59
N THR A 103 -7.55 3.78 7.78
CA THR A 103 -7.25 4.72 6.67
C THR A 103 -5.84 4.59 6.13
N LYS A 104 -4.96 3.85 6.80
CA LYS A 104 -3.58 3.57 6.37
C LYS A 104 -3.44 2.09 6.06
N CYS A 105 -3.31 1.79 4.77
CA CYS A 105 -3.28 0.44 4.24
C CYS A 105 -1.82 0.03 4.03
N TYR A 106 -1.31 -0.80 4.93
CA TYR A 106 0.08 -1.27 4.85
C TYR A 106 0.16 -2.60 4.12
N TRP A 107 0.94 -2.63 3.04
CA TRP A 107 1.30 -3.83 2.31
C TRP A 107 2.76 -4.15 2.58
N ASP A 108 2.97 -5.16 3.41
CA ASP A 108 4.25 -5.61 3.89
C ASP A 108 4.81 -6.69 2.96
N VAL A 109 5.74 -6.30 2.09
CA VAL A 109 6.33 -7.19 1.07
C VAL A 109 7.51 -7.94 1.67
N LYS A 110 7.36 -9.25 1.82
CA LYS A 110 8.38 -10.17 2.33
C LYS A 110 8.80 -11.15 1.25
N TYR A 111 9.80 -11.97 1.56
CA TYR A 111 10.30 -12.96 0.62
C TYR A 111 9.24 -13.99 0.22
N ASP A 112 8.42 -14.41 1.18
CA ASP A 112 7.41 -15.46 1.05
C ASP A 112 6.06 -14.96 0.52
N GLY A 113 5.71 -13.70 0.74
CA GLY A 113 4.45 -13.14 0.30
C GLY A 113 4.30 -11.64 0.56
N ILE A 114 3.09 -11.15 0.27
CA ILE A 114 2.68 -9.76 0.53
C ILE A 114 1.53 -9.82 1.52
N TYR A 115 1.66 -9.09 2.62
CA TYR A 115 0.77 -9.18 3.78
C TYR A 115 0.06 -7.84 3.99
N LEU A 116 -1.25 -7.87 4.21
CA LEU A 116 -2.00 -6.67 4.58
C LEU A 116 -1.84 -6.44 6.08
N GLY A 117 -1.66 -5.18 6.48
CA GLY A 117 -1.43 -4.85 7.87
C GLY A 117 -1.94 -3.49 8.31
N TYR A 118 -1.89 -3.31 9.62
CA TYR A 118 -2.25 -2.08 10.32
C TYR A 118 -1.29 -1.83 11.48
N VAL A 119 -1.21 -0.57 11.91
CA VAL A 119 -0.40 -0.16 13.06
C VAL A 119 -1.30 0.11 14.25
N LYS A 120 -0.93 -0.44 15.42
CA LYS A 120 -1.58 -0.17 16.70
C LYS A 120 -0.52 0.19 17.75
N GLY A 121 -0.49 1.44 18.17
CA GLY A 121 0.62 2.00 18.95
C GLY A 121 1.89 2.01 18.09
N ASP A 122 3.00 1.49 18.62
CA ASP A 122 4.28 1.40 17.90
C ASP A 122 4.51 0.05 17.21
N LYS A 123 3.46 -0.79 17.12
CA LYS A 123 3.56 -2.15 16.55
C LYS A 123 2.76 -2.26 15.26
N MET A 124 3.39 -2.87 14.26
CA MET A 124 2.74 -3.28 13.02
C MET A 124 2.28 -4.73 13.13
N TYR A 125 1.06 -4.99 12.67
CA TYR A 125 0.46 -6.32 12.56
C TYR A 125 0.15 -6.55 11.09
N SER A 126 0.68 -7.63 10.50
CA SER A 126 0.46 -8.00 9.09
C SER A 126 0.12 -9.49 8.96
N GLN A 127 -0.85 -9.82 8.10
CA GLN A 127 -1.36 -11.17 7.85
C GLN A 127 -1.65 -11.41 6.36
#